data_AF-A0A2V7UF65-F1
#
_entry.id   AF-A0A2V7UF65-F1
#
_cell.length_a   1.000
_cell.length_b   1.000
_cell.length_c   1.000
_cell.angle_alpha   90.00
_cell.angle_beta   90.00
_cell.angle_gamma   90.00
#
_symmetry.space_group_name_H-M   'P 1'
#
loop_
_entity.id
_entity.type
_entity.pdbx_description
1 polymer ?
#
loop_
_entity_poly.entity_id
_entity_poly.type
_entity_poly.pdbx_seq_one_letter_code
_entity_poly.pdbx_strand_id
1 'polypeptide(L)'
;MSKQLKALGLAAVVMVVVAVMVPLYGESRSSSVEHGEWARMLLRALDMERAAIPASPDAQVFSTLSWKNSLAFRADAYVRGEGVDVVSAGGARRVVAASAAGEVAYPLAVVRGGDYRLRARMAGNPASPASAEITPLGRNGAAATFTLVPSALTGWVDAGPAHLDPGAYTASILLPAGTSLDNVEVAPPCTEAIEPPGGWRSRAVTQTEDVAVTVVKALDRESELPPAGRPVEVTASAMKTTGGAAAILTSAGAAGRDGLWLEAGPRGLQATVFLELPEAGLYSVSAFGEAGGGQSWKADACRKAVWCPPAAVPGSPSAAPAWHSLMTASFSAGRHFFNVTLSPGASVERLRAERKKDSPADYVATLRRLGFDVGATGPVSRARAVDAMQFVQQRRLEMVGACGDITAPIVERALAEVAPVAGPGKGSGFTGNGPGGAPVLPVAGPTTTPGPPANTPPVTTLPTAPITEPSPGSGRRPAPVPPSPPTSIPPQPPGSPVLP
;
A
#
# COMPACT_ATOMS: atom_id res chain seq x y z
N MET A 1 -19.92 12.16 80.05
CA MET A 1 -21.05 12.89 80.69
C MET A 1 -21.76 13.66 79.59
N SER A 2 -22.92 13.20 79.08
CA SER A 2 -24.28 13.66 79.50
C SER A 2 -24.45 15.17 79.22
N LYS A 3 -25.43 15.70 78.48
CA LYS A 3 -26.75 15.22 78.02
C LYS A 3 -27.30 16.28 77.02
N GLN A 4 -28.08 15.80 76.05
CA GLN A 4 -29.37 16.32 75.56
C GLN A 4 -29.66 17.84 75.63
N LEU A 5 -30.18 18.44 74.54
CA LEU A 5 -31.61 18.72 74.36
C LEU A 5 -31.90 19.62 73.14
N LYS A 6 -32.85 19.14 72.32
CA LYS A 6 -33.97 19.83 71.65
C LYS A 6 -33.74 21.11 70.83
N ALA A 7 -34.07 20.93 69.56
CA ALA A 7 -34.60 21.90 68.60
C ALA A 7 -35.55 22.97 69.18
N LEU A 8 -35.44 24.20 68.66
CA LEU A 8 -36.52 24.89 67.95
C LEU A 8 -36.07 26.29 67.45
N GLY A 9 -36.23 26.52 66.15
CA GLY A 9 -37.08 27.62 65.69
C GLY A 9 -36.49 29.02 65.46
N LEU A 10 -36.33 29.32 64.17
CA LEU A 10 -36.64 30.59 63.48
C LEU A 10 -35.78 31.86 63.68
N ALA A 11 -34.95 32.09 62.65
CA ALA A 11 -35.05 33.16 61.65
C ALA A 11 -35.15 34.65 62.09
N ALA A 12 -34.14 35.44 61.67
CA ALA A 12 -34.34 36.76 61.06
C ALA A 12 -33.10 37.21 60.23
N VAL A 13 -33.31 37.25 58.91
CA VAL A 13 -32.77 38.13 57.86
C VAL A 13 -31.58 39.05 58.19
N VAL A 14 -30.44 38.86 57.50
CA VAL A 14 -29.55 39.95 57.04
C VAL A 14 -28.97 39.59 55.67
N MET A 15 -29.18 40.48 54.71
CA MET A 15 -28.58 40.51 53.37
C MET A 15 -27.06 40.36 53.43
N VAL A 16 -26.52 39.31 52.80
CA VAL A 16 -25.09 39.21 52.45
C VAL A 16 -24.99 39.37 50.94
N VAL A 17 -24.26 40.41 50.55
CA VAL A 17 -23.74 40.64 49.20
C VAL A 17 -23.03 39.37 48.75
N VAL A 18 -23.64 38.63 47.82
CA VAL A 18 -22.96 37.55 47.12
C VAL A 18 -21.91 38.20 46.25
N ALA A 19 -20.65 38.17 46.71
CA ALA A 19 -19.50 38.28 45.85
C ALA A 19 -19.64 37.17 44.80
N VAL A 20 -20.08 37.55 43.60
CA VAL A 20 -20.01 36.71 42.42
C VAL A 20 -18.52 36.47 42.18
N MET A 21 -18.02 35.33 42.68
CA MET A 21 -16.79 34.76 42.16
C MET A 21 -17.03 34.43 40.70
N VAL A 22 -16.68 35.39 39.85
CA VAL A 22 -16.41 35.16 38.44
C VAL A 22 -15.39 34.03 38.37
N PRO A 23 -15.69 32.90 37.70
CA PRO A 23 -14.66 31.92 37.39
C PRO A 23 -13.75 32.54 36.34
N LEU A 24 -12.72 33.25 36.81
CA LEU A 24 -11.53 33.53 36.02
C LEU A 24 -10.76 32.21 35.90
N TYR A 25 -10.45 31.83 34.66
CA TYR A 25 -10.05 30.50 34.18
C TYR A 25 -11.22 29.56 33.86
N GLY A 26 -11.79 29.76 32.67
CA GLY A 26 -12.52 28.71 31.98
C GLY A 26 -11.60 27.51 31.77
N GLU A 27 -11.88 26.41 32.46
CA GLU A 27 -11.54 25.08 31.98
C GLU A 27 -11.97 25.00 30.51
N SER A 28 -11.02 24.73 29.63
CA SER A 28 -11.31 24.46 28.24
C SER A 28 -12.36 23.35 28.22
N ARG A 29 -13.59 23.68 27.79
CA ARG A 29 -14.58 22.67 27.38
C ARG A 29 -13.80 21.64 26.57
N SER A 30 -13.81 20.39 27.03
CA SER A 30 -13.19 19.24 26.39
C SER A 30 -13.61 19.20 24.93
N SER A 31 -12.85 19.85 24.05
CA SER A 31 -13.20 19.94 22.64
C SER A 31 -13.09 18.54 22.09
N SER A 32 -14.21 18.01 21.60
CA SER A 32 -14.21 16.76 20.87
C SER A 32 -13.26 16.86 19.68
N VAL A 33 -12.50 15.81 19.43
CA VAL A 33 -11.54 15.77 18.31
C VAL A 33 -12.31 15.62 17.01
N GLU A 34 -11.89 16.34 15.97
CA GLU A 34 -12.38 16.12 14.61
C GLU A 34 -11.52 15.09 13.87
N HIS A 35 -12.08 14.42 12.85
CA HIS A 35 -11.34 13.40 12.07
C HIS A 35 -10.03 13.93 11.51
N GLY A 36 -9.97 15.19 11.06
CA GLY A 36 -8.74 15.82 10.57
C GLY A 36 -7.63 15.90 11.63
N GLU A 37 -7.99 16.13 12.89
CA GLU A 37 -7.05 16.16 14.01
C GLU A 37 -6.65 14.72 14.41
N TRP A 38 -7.62 13.81 14.53
CA TRP A 38 -7.36 12.40 14.88
C TRP A 38 -6.46 11.70 13.83
N ALA A 39 -6.74 11.88 12.54
CA ALA A 39 -5.94 11.26 11.48
C ALA A 39 -4.48 11.70 11.50
N ARG A 40 -4.21 12.98 11.82
CA ARG A 40 -2.83 13.47 12.02
C ARG A 40 -2.19 12.87 13.26
N MET A 41 -2.93 12.77 14.38
CA MET A 41 -2.43 12.06 15.56
C MET A 41 -2.06 10.62 15.22
N LEU A 42 -2.90 9.91 14.48
CA LEU A 42 -2.66 8.52 14.07
C LEU A 42 -1.43 8.39 13.16
N LEU A 43 -1.24 9.27 12.17
CA LEU A 43 -0.02 9.27 11.35
C LEU A 43 1.24 9.53 12.18
N ARG A 44 1.18 10.43 13.18
CA ARG A 44 2.29 10.64 14.12
C ARG A 44 2.59 9.39 14.94
N ALA A 45 1.55 8.72 15.45
CA ALA A 45 1.72 7.47 16.21
C ALA A 45 2.37 6.35 15.38
N LEU A 46 2.19 6.39 14.06
CA LEU A 46 2.81 5.45 13.11
C LEU A 46 4.23 5.85 12.69
N ASP A 47 4.80 6.92 13.25
CA ASP A 47 6.10 7.51 12.88
C ASP A 47 6.17 7.94 11.39
N MET A 48 5.01 8.32 10.82
CA MET A 48 4.87 8.72 9.42
C MET A 48 4.86 10.23 9.22
N GLU A 49 5.02 11.01 10.30
CA GLU A 49 4.90 12.47 10.24
C GLU A 49 5.98 13.11 9.37
N ARG A 50 7.17 12.50 9.29
CA ARG A 50 8.22 13.02 8.39
C ARG A 50 7.89 12.79 6.92
N ALA A 51 6.98 11.87 6.63
CA ALA A 51 6.42 11.65 5.32
C ALA A 51 5.11 12.43 5.05
N ALA A 52 4.61 13.19 6.03
CA ALA A 52 3.46 14.08 5.90
C ALA A 52 3.82 15.48 6.44
N ILE A 53 4.06 16.44 5.54
CA ILE A 53 4.44 17.80 5.94
C ILE A 53 3.35 18.37 6.88
N PRO A 54 3.69 19.06 8.00
CA PRO A 54 2.69 19.58 8.94
C PRO A 54 1.58 20.44 8.31
N ALA A 55 1.86 21.07 7.17
CA ALA A 55 0.92 21.87 6.39
C ALA A 55 0.06 21.05 5.40
N SER A 56 0.18 19.72 5.38
CA SER A 56 -0.58 18.87 4.47
C SER A 56 -2.09 19.02 4.68
N PRO A 57 -2.87 19.19 3.61
CA PRO A 57 -4.33 19.18 3.67
C PRO A 57 -4.87 17.85 4.23
N ASP A 58 -6.01 17.88 4.92
CA ASP A 58 -6.67 16.69 5.47
C ASP A 58 -6.86 15.60 4.41
N ALA A 59 -7.20 15.97 3.18
CA ALA A 59 -7.36 15.04 2.08
C ALA A 59 -6.10 14.19 1.80
N GLN A 60 -4.91 14.78 1.95
CA GLN A 60 -3.64 14.07 1.77
C GLN A 60 -3.34 13.14 2.96
N VAL A 61 -3.67 13.57 4.18
CA VAL A 61 -3.57 12.72 5.38
C VAL A 61 -4.49 11.50 5.25
N PHE A 62 -5.73 11.71 4.81
CA PHE A 62 -6.71 10.66 4.60
C PHE A 62 -6.32 9.71 3.46
N SER A 63 -5.78 10.22 2.35
CA SER A 63 -5.30 9.36 1.26
C SER A 63 -4.13 8.48 1.73
N THR A 64 -3.25 9.01 2.58
CA THR A 64 -2.12 8.26 3.15
C THR A 64 -2.57 7.13 4.08
N LEU A 65 -3.56 7.37 4.94
CA LEU A 65 -4.08 6.32 5.84
C LEU A 65 -4.93 5.28 5.10
N SER A 66 -5.71 5.72 4.10
CA SER A 66 -6.65 4.85 3.41
C SER A 66 -6.03 4.06 2.25
N TRP A 67 -5.04 4.62 1.54
CA TRP A 67 -4.48 4.06 0.30
C TRP A 67 -5.54 3.52 -0.67
N LYS A 68 -6.73 4.15 -0.71
CA LYS A 68 -7.80 3.80 -1.67
C LYS A 68 -7.45 4.22 -3.09
N ASN A 69 -6.62 5.24 -3.21
CA ASN A 69 -6.13 5.79 -4.47
C ASN A 69 -4.61 5.90 -4.37
N SER A 70 -3.96 6.03 -5.53
CA SER A 70 -2.55 6.37 -5.59
C SER A 70 -2.24 7.69 -4.89
N LEU A 71 -1.05 7.78 -4.30
CA LEU A 71 -0.49 9.04 -3.85
C LEU A 71 0.17 9.73 -5.04
N ALA A 72 -0.44 10.84 -5.47
CA ALA A 72 0.06 11.66 -6.56
C ALA A 72 0.72 12.94 -6.01
N PHE A 73 1.95 13.17 -6.42
CA PHE A 73 2.73 14.36 -6.16
C PHE A 73 2.81 15.19 -7.44
N ARG A 74 2.60 16.50 -7.34
CA ARG A 74 3.02 17.42 -8.40
C ARG A 74 4.53 17.49 -8.42
N ALA A 75 5.12 17.67 -9.59
CA ALA A 75 6.58 17.74 -9.69
C ALA A 75 7.19 18.85 -8.82
N ASP A 76 6.50 19.98 -8.66
CA ASP A 76 6.98 21.11 -7.84
C ASP A 76 6.78 20.93 -6.33
N ALA A 77 6.21 19.81 -5.88
CA ALA A 77 5.90 19.54 -4.47
C ALA A 77 6.98 18.69 -3.77
N TYR A 78 8.21 18.70 -4.28
CA TYR A 78 9.34 18.00 -3.66
C TYR A 78 9.74 18.67 -2.32
N VAL A 79 10.28 17.86 -1.41
CA VAL A 79 10.84 18.34 -0.12
C VAL A 79 12.34 18.64 -0.21
N ARG A 80 13.01 18.12 -1.23
CA ARG A 80 14.42 18.38 -1.55
C ARG A 80 14.58 18.40 -3.06
N GLY A 81 15.36 19.35 -3.57
CA GLY A 81 15.69 19.44 -4.99
C GLY A 81 17.07 20.04 -5.19
N GLU A 82 17.82 19.51 -6.15
CA GLU A 82 19.16 19.99 -6.53
C GLU A 82 19.31 19.94 -8.06
N GLY A 83 19.91 20.96 -8.66
CA GLY A 83 20.16 20.96 -10.11
C GLY A 83 18.89 20.99 -10.99
N VAL A 84 17.76 21.45 -10.44
CA VAL A 84 16.48 21.51 -11.15
C VAL A 84 15.83 22.89 -11.06
N ASP A 85 15.11 23.26 -12.13
CA ASP A 85 14.32 24.49 -12.21
C ASP A 85 12.83 24.16 -12.26
N VAL A 86 12.00 25.06 -11.71
CA VAL A 86 10.54 24.97 -11.82
C VAL A 86 10.06 25.94 -12.90
N VAL A 87 9.52 25.40 -13.99
CA VAL A 87 8.99 26.19 -15.11
C VAL A 87 7.47 26.12 -15.10
N SER A 88 6.81 27.26 -15.34
CA SER A 88 5.36 27.31 -15.52
C SER A 88 5.02 27.32 -17.00
N ALA A 89 4.29 26.32 -17.50
CA ALA A 89 3.80 26.25 -18.87
C ALA A 89 2.30 25.91 -18.86
N GLY A 90 1.47 26.77 -19.47
CA GLY A 90 0.03 26.51 -19.60
C GLY A 90 -0.74 26.33 -18.27
N GLY A 91 -0.25 26.93 -17.17
CA GLY A 91 -0.85 26.79 -15.84
C GLY A 91 -0.41 25.56 -15.04
N ALA A 92 0.36 24.65 -15.64
CA ALA A 92 1.01 23.54 -14.94
C ALA A 92 2.45 23.91 -14.57
N ARG A 93 2.87 23.56 -13.36
CA ARG A 93 4.26 23.69 -12.89
C ARG A 93 4.99 22.38 -13.15
N ARG A 94 6.11 22.48 -13.83
CA ARG A 94 6.97 21.38 -14.28
C ARG A 94 8.36 21.56 -13.70
N VAL A 95 9.00 20.46 -13.33
CA VAL A 95 10.41 20.44 -12.95
C VAL A 95 11.24 20.09 -14.17
N VAL A 96 12.34 20.80 -14.39
CA VAL A 96 13.25 20.61 -15.53
C VAL A 96 14.68 20.52 -15.05
N ALA A 97 15.42 19.51 -15.51
CA ALA A 97 16.86 19.43 -15.38
C ALA A 97 17.49 19.95 -16.69
N ALA A 98 17.76 21.25 -16.78
CA ALA A 98 18.00 21.91 -18.07
C ALA A 98 19.35 21.53 -18.71
N SER A 99 20.46 21.82 -18.02
CA SER A 99 21.82 21.70 -18.56
C SER A 99 22.66 20.60 -17.90
N ALA A 100 22.29 20.16 -16.70
CA ALA A 100 22.94 19.09 -15.95
C ALA A 100 21.88 18.15 -15.37
N ALA A 101 22.31 17.01 -14.84
CA ALA A 101 21.42 16.16 -14.07
C ALA A 101 20.96 16.89 -12.80
N GLY A 102 19.72 16.66 -12.41
CA GLY A 102 19.14 17.19 -11.18
C GLY A 102 18.38 16.11 -10.43
N GLU A 103 18.16 16.31 -9.15
CA GLU A 103 17.43 15.38 -8.29
C GLU A 103 16.24 16.08 -7.65
N VAL A 104 15.12 15.35 -7.52
CA VAL A 104 13.98 15.75 -6.70
C VAL A 104 13.58 14.62 -5.77
N ALA A 105 13.18 14.95 -4.55
CA ALA A 105 12.78 13.97 -3.55
C ALA A 105 11.40 14.28 -2.94
N TYR A 106 10.57 13.25 -2.84
CA TYR A 106 9.20 13.34 -2.31
C TYR A 106 9.05 12.51 -1.04
N PRO A 107 8.28 12.99 -0.05
CA PRO A 107 7.97 12.21 1.14
C PRO A 107 6.93 11.13 0.81
N LEU A 108 7.16 9.90 1.27
CA LEU A 108 6.28 8.75 1.03
C LEU A 108 6.00 8.00 2.33
N ALA A 109 4.74 7.87 2.71
CA ALA A 109 4.32 7.11 3.89
C ALA A 109 3.62 5.81 3.48
N VAL A 110 4.18 4.68 3.91
CA VAL A 110 3.65 3.34 3.67
C VAL A 110 3.07 2.83 4.98
N VAL A 111 1.74 2.84 5.13
CA VAL A 111 1.09 2.42 6.39
C VAL A 111 0.84 0.91 6.46
N ARG A 112 0.78 0.25 5.29
CA ARG A 112 0.60 -1.21 5.12
C ARG A 112 1.67 -1.76 4.19
N GLY A 113 2.22 -2.92 4.51
CA GLY A 113 3.23 -3.54 3.65
C GLY A 113 2.64 -4.06 2.34
N GLY A 114 3.44 -4.12 1.28
CA GLY A 114 3.06 -4.76 0.02
C GLY A 114 3.81 -4.24 -1.21
N ASP A 115 3.42 -4.70 -2.39
CA ASP A 115 4.01 -4.31 -3.67
C ASP A 115 3.44 -2.97 -4.18
N TYR A 116 4.16 -1.87 -3.96
CA TYR A 116 3.79 -0.53 -4.45
C TYR A 116 4.41 -0.27 -5.83
N ARG A 117 3.68 0.42 -6.72
CA ARG A 117 4.18 0.76 -8.06
C ARG A 117 4.51 2.24 -8.16
N LEU A 118 5.72 2.54 -8.64
CA LEU A 118 6.14 3.91 -8.94
C LEU A 118 5.86 4.22 -10.41
N ARG A 119 5.25 5.37 -10.69
CA ARG A 119 5.16 5.93 -12.03
C ARG A 119 5.46 7.43 -12.04
N ALA A 120 6.08 7.89 -13.12
CA ALA A 120 6.41 9.30 -13.30
C ALA A 120 5.87 9.79 -14.64
N ARG A 121 5.25 10.97 -14.65
CA ARG A 121 4.86 11.64 -15.89
C ARG A 121 5.98 12.57 -16.32
N MET A 122 6.71 12.18 -17.37
CA MET A 122 7.96 12.83 -17.75
C MET A 122 8.21 12.82 -19.26
N ALA A 123 9.12 13.68 -19.71
CA ALA A 123 9.68 13.69 -21.06
C ALA A 123 11.22 13.81 -20.97
N GLY A 124 11.92 13.22 -21.94
CA GLY A 124 13.38 13.22 -21.99
C GLY A 124 13.93 12.35 -23.11
N ASN A 125 15.23 12.13 -23.11
CA ASN A 125 15.89 11.26 -24.08
C ASN A 125 15.84 9.79 -23.61
N PRO A 126 15.26 8.84 -24.37
CA PRO A 126 15.24 7.43 -23.99
C PRO A 126 16.65 6.80 -23.87
N ALA A 127 17.66 7.37 -24.54
CA ALA A 127 19.05 6.93 -24.40
C ALA A 127 19.72 7.39 -23.09
N SER A 128 19.04 8.22 -22.30
CA SER A 128 19.50 8.72 -21.00
C SER A 128 18.38 8.52 -19.99
N PRO A 129 18.21 7.29 -19.46
CA PRO A 129 17.14 7.00 -18.52
C PRO A 129 17.36 7.73 -17.20
N ALA A 130 16.25 8.12 -16.57
CA ALA A 130 16.26 8.58 -15.20
C ALA A 130 16.37 7.38 -14.25
N SER A 131 16.89 7.63 -13.05
CA SER A 131 16.85 6.65 -11.97
C SER A 131 15.93 7.17 -10.87
N ALA A 132 15.26 6.25 -10.18
CA ALA A 132 14.47 6.58 -9.00
C ALA A 132 14.81 5.61 -7.88
N GLU A 133 14.81 6.12 -6.65
CA GLU A 133 15.08 5.31 -5.46
C GLU A 133 14.01 5.58 -4.41
N ILE A 134 13.58 4.53 -3.71
CA ILE A 134 12.74 4.63 -2.53
C ILE A 134 13.60 4.21 -1.34
N THR A 135 13.90 5.18 -0.47
CA THR A 135 14.83 5.00 0.64
C THR A 135 14.11 5.18 1.98
N PRO A 136 14.19 4.21 2.90
CA PRO A 136 13.57 4.38 4.22
C PRO A 136 14.22 5.53 4.99
N LEU A 137 13.42 6.36 5.66
CA LEU A 137 13.95 7.45 6.47
C LEU A 137 14.78 6.89 7.64
N GLY A 138 15.99 7.44 7.83
CA GLY A 138 16.86 7.06 8.93
C GLY A 138 17.55 5.70 8.78
N ARG A 139 17.40 5.02 7.63
CA ARG A 139 18.17 3.82 7.27
C ARG A 139 19.06 4.09 6.07
N ASN A 140 20.16 3.35 5.99
CA ASN A 140 21.05 3.38 4.83
C ASN A 140 20.58 2.34 3.80
N GLY A 141 20.67 2.70 2.52
CA GLY A 141 20.33 1.83 1.38
C GLY A 141 18.90 2.02 0.89
N ALA A 142 18.73 1.96 -0.43
CA ALA A 142 17.42 2.01 -1.07
C ALA A 142 16.65 0.70 -0.80
N ALA A 143 15.38 0.83 -0.41
CA ALA A 143 14.44 -0.29 -0.38
C ALA A 143 14.05 -0.73 -1.80
N ALA A 144 14.09 0.20 -2.76
CA ALA A 144 13.89 -0.09 -4.17
C ALA A 144 14.66 0.91 -5.05
N THR A 145 15.20 0.44 -6.16
CA THR A 145 15.82 1.25 -7.21
C THR A 145 15.15 0.91 -8.53
N PHE A 146 14.84 1.94 -9.33
CA PHE A 146 14.14 1.81 -10.59
C PHE A 146 14.86 2.58 -11.70
N THR A 147 14.69 2.08 -12.92
CA THR A 147 15.08 2.77 -14.15
C THR A 147 13.83 3.27 -14.86
N LEU A 148 13.73 4.57 -15.08
CA LEU A 148 12.65 5.22 -15.79
C LEU A 148 13.16 5.61 -17.18
N VAL A 149 12.58 5.02 -18.22
CA VAL A 149 12.94 5.31 -19.62
C VAL A 149 11.93 6.32 -20.19
N PRO A 150 12.24 7.63 -20.24
CA PRO A 150 11.32 8.62 -20.79
C PRO A 150 11.28 8.57 -22.31
N SER A 151 10.22 9.13 -22.89
CA SER A 151 10.14 9.42 -24.32
C SER A 151 10.32 10.91 -24.58
N ALA A 152 10.55 11.30 -25.85
CA ALA A 152 10.67 12.71 -26.22
C ALA A 152 9.39 13.53 -25.91
N LEU A 153 8.23 12.87 -25.85
CA LEU A 153 6.97 13.46 -25.47
C LEU A 153 6.65 13.16 -24.01
N THR A 154 5.95 14.09 -23.36
CA THR A 154 5.52 13.90 -21.98
C THR A 154 4.49 12.78 -21.89
N GLY A 155 4.83 11.72 -21.16
CA GLY A 155 3.98 10.55 -20.94
C GLY A 155 4.21 9.91 -19.58
N TRP A 156 3.33 8.98 -19.20
CA TRP A 156 3.52 8.16 -18.02
C TRP A 156 4.55 7.06 -18.29
N VAL A 157 5.55 6.97 -17.42
CA VAL A 157 6.55 5.91 -17.38
C VAL A 157 6.31 5.10 -16.11
N ASP A 158 6.04 3.80 -16.24
CA ASP A 158 5.87 2.87 -15.12
C ASP A 158 7.23 2.23 -14.79
N ALA A 159 7.67 2.33 -13.54
CA ALA A 159 8.93 1.79 -13.06
C ALA A 159 8.80 0.33 -12.59
N GLY A 160 7.57 -0.17 -12.44
CA GLY A 160 7.26 -1.49 -11.90
C GLY A 160 6.99 -1.48 -10.38
N PRO A 161 6.63 -2.65 -9.82
CA PRO A 161 6.36 -2.80 -8.39
C PRO A 161 7.64 -3.02 -7.57
N ALA A 162 7.63 -2.55 -6.33
CA ALA A 162 8.56 -2.98 -5.29
C ALA A 162 7.83 -3.22 -3.97
N HIS A 163 8.26 -4.24 -3.23
CA HIS A 163 7.75 -4.46 -1.88
C HIS A 163 8.28 -3.39 -0.95
N LEU A 164 7.37 -2.71 -0.25
CA LEU A 164 7.70 -1.77 0.82
C LEU A 164 7.09 -2.26 2.12
N ASP A 165 7.90 -2.34 3.16
CA ASP A 165 7.41 -2.58 4.53
C ASP A 165 6.74 -1.30 5.07
N PRO A 166 5.85 -1.40 6.09
CA PRO A 166 5.32 -0.22 6.73
C PRO A 166 6.43 0.70 7.25
N GLY A 167 6.47 1.94 6.78
CA GLY A 167 7.48 2.92 7.17
C GLY A 167 7.36 4.25 6.45
N ALA A 168 8.16 5.22 6.91
CA ALA A 168 8.38 6.48 6.22
C ALA A 168 9.55 6.32 5.24
N TYR A 169 9.35 6.78 4.00
CA TYR A 169 10.30 6.70 2.90
C TYR A 169 10.48 8.06 2.22
N THR A 170 11.59 8.20 1.50
CA THR A 170 11.82 9.25 0.52
C THR A 170 11.86 8.60 -0.85
N ALA A 171 11.05 9.08 -1.79
CA ALA A 171 11.13 8.71 -3.19
C ALA A 171 11.94 9.79 -3.93
N SER A 172 13.20 9.50 -4.28
CA SER A 172 14.04 10.39 -5.08
C SER A 172 13.99 10.00 -6.56
N ILE A 173 14.09 11.00 -7.45
CA ILE A 173 14.21 10.82 -8.88
C ILE A 173 15.38 11.67 -9.36
N LEU A 174 16.40 11.01 -9.90
CA LEU A 174 17.51 11.63 -10.60
C LEU A 174 17.14 11.81 -12.07
N LEU A 175 16.96 13.05 -12.47
CA LEU A 175 16.57 13.51 -13.80
C LEU A 175 17.84 13.85 -14.61
N PRO A 176 18.10 13.15 -15.72
CA PRO A 176 19.18 13.52 -16.64
C PRO A 176 18.95 14.89 -17.27
N ALA A 177 20.02 15.53 -17.75
CA ALA A 177 19.92 16.79 -18.48
C ALA A 177 18.94 16.69 -19.67
N GLY A 178 18.15 17.75 -19.89
CA GLY A 178 17.08 17.80 -20.88
C GLY A 178 15.79 17.07 -20.49
N THR A 179 15.71 16.54 -19.26
CA THR A 179 14.50 15.85 -18.76
C THR A 179 13.54 16.83 -18.10
N SER A 180 12.25 16.56 -18.25
CA SER A 180 11.19 17.26 -17.52
C SER A 180 10.23 16.29 -16.83
N LEU A 181 9.72 16.72 -15.67
CA LEU A 181 8.83 15.96 -14.79
C LEU A 181 7.59 16.81 -14.46
N ASP A 182 6.41 16.22 -14.62
CA ASP A 182 5.11 16.85 -14.33
C ASP A 182 4.48 16.29 -13.05
N ASN A 183 4.54 14.97 -12.87
CA ASN A 183 3.95 14.28 -11.74
C ASN A 183 4.74 13.03 -11.36
N VAL A 184 4.68 12.70 -10.08
CA VAL A 184 5.12 11.41 -9.55
C VAL A 184 3.93 10.77 -8.88
N GLU A 185 3.74 9.48 -9.08
CA GLU A 185 2.67 8.75 -8.44
C GLU A 185 3.18 7.42 -7.92
N VAL A 186 2.79 7.11 -6.70
CA VAL A 186 2.97 5.80 -6.09
C VAL A 186 1.59 5.18 -5.95
N ALA A 187 1.36 4.06 -6.62
CA ALA A 187 0.11 3.32 -6.55
C ALA A 187 0.22 2.19 -5.51
N PRO A 188 -0.78 2.02 -4.62
CA PRO A 188 -0.77 0.96 -3.63
C PRO A 188 -1.05 -0.41 -4.25
N PRO A 189 -0.68 -1.49 -3.56
CA PRO A 189 -1.28 -2.80 -3.79
C PRO A 189 -2.75 -2.81 -3.33
N CYS A 190 -3.39 -3.98 -3.39
CA CYS A 190 -4.70 -4.16 -2.76
C CYS A 190 -4.53 -4.20 -1.24
N THR A 191 -4.56 -3.03 -0.60
CA THR A 191 -4.42 -2.88 0.86
C THR A 191 -5.76 -2.54 1.50
N GLU A 192 -5.94 -2.97 2.75
CA GLU A 192 -7.08 -2.54 3.55
C GLU A 192 -6.88 -1.13 4.10
N ALA A 193 -7.88 -0.27 3.88
CA ALA A 193 -7.85 1.12 4.31
C ALA A 193 -7.91 1.24 5.84
N ILE A 194 -7.03 2.08 6.41
CA ILE A 194 -7.15 2.55 7.79
C ILE A 194 -8.10 3.75 7.78
N GLU A 195 -9.37 3.49 8.06
CA GLU A 195 -10.42 4.51 8.08
C GLU A 195 -11.52 4.18 9.11
N PRO A 196 -12.21 5.22 9.62
CA PRO A 196 -13.39 5.01 10.45
C PRO A 196 -14.57 4.46 9.62
N PRO A 197 -15.61 3.92 10.28
CA PRO A 197 -16.88 3.60 9.61
C PRO A 197 -17.40 4.79 8.79
N GLY A 198 -17.70 4.55 7.52
CA GLY A 198 -18.20 5.60 6.61
C GLY A 198 -17.12 6.58 6.08
N GLY A 199 -15.85 6.31 6.35
CA GLY A 199 -14.69 6.99 5.79
C GLY A 199 -14.31 8.30 6.48
N TRP A 200 -13.13 8.82 6.13
CA TRP A 200 -12.62 10.08 6.68
C TRP A 200 -13.41 11.30 6.23
N ARG A 201 -13.71 12.22 7.15
CA ARG A 201 -14.46 13.47 6.89
C ARG A 201 -13.90 14.60 7.76
N SER A 202 -13.16 15.53 7.16
CA SER A 202 -12.37 16.59 7.84
C SER A 202 -12.98 17.12 9.15
N ARG A 203 -14.22 17.64 9.08
CA ARG A 203 -14.92 18.28 10.21
C ARG A 203 -15.90 17.39 10.97
N ALA A 204 -15.91 16.08 10.71
CA ALA A 204 -16.74 15.17 11.48
C ALA A 204 -16.14 14.98 12.89
N VAL A 205 -17.00 14.94 13.90
CA VAL A 205 -16.60 14.69 15.28
C VAL A 205 -16.23 13.21 15.43
N THR A 206 -15.00 12.94 15.87
CA THR A 206 -14.48 11.59 16.10
C THR A 206 -15.21 10.93 17.28
N GLN A 207 -15.81 9.77 16.99
CA GLN A 207 -16.49 8.92 17.95
C GLN A 207 -15.56 7.83 18.52
N THR A 208 -15.97 7.25 19.64
CA THR A 208 -15.29 6.11 20.28
C THR A 208 -15.04 4.96 19.30
N GLU A 209 -16.00 4.68 18.42
CA GLU A 209 -15.89 3.63 17.40
C GLU A 209 -14.88 3.95 16.29
N ASP A 210 -14.78 5.22 15.88
CA ASP A 210 -13.82 5.67 14.87
C ASP A 210 -12.39 5.41 15.33
N VAL A 211 -12.11 5.74 16.60
CA VAL A 211 -10.81 5.46 17.24
C VAL A 211 -10.58 3.96 17.32
N ALA A 212 -11.56 3.19 17.78
CA ALA A 212 -11.38 1.75 17.94
C ALA A 212 -11.06 1.04 16.61
N VAL A 213 -11.83 1.33 15.56
CA VAL A 213 -11.61 0.75 14.23
C VAL A 213 -10.24 1.15 13.68
N THR A 214 -9.92 2.45 13.70
CA THR A 214 -8.67 2.95 13.12
C THR A 214 -7.43 2.52 13.89
N VAL A 215 -7.49 2.41 15.23
CA VAL A 215 -6.38 1.91 16.06
C VAL A 215 -6.10 0.43 15.80
N VAL A 216 -7.13 -0.44 15.82
CA VAL A 216 -6.94 -1.87 15.58
C VAL A 216 -6.38 -2.13 14.19
N LYS A 217 -6.89 -1.40 13.17
CA LYS A 217 -6.35 -1.41 11.82
C LYS A 217 -4.90 -0.93 11.76
N ALA A 218 -4.59 0.21 12.37
CA ALA A 218 -3.23 0.78 12.36
C ALA A 218 -2.17 -0.12 13.02
N LEU A 219 -2.60 -0.94 13.99
CA LEU A 219 -1.79 -1.95 14.67
C LEU A 219 -1.78 -3.30 13.96
N ASP A 220 -2.47 -3.46 12.84
CA ASP A 220 -2.60 -4.73 12.13
C ASP A 220 -3.09 -5.89 13.02
N ARG A 221 -4.04 -5.59 13.93
CA ARG A 221 -4.60 -6.56 14.90
C ARG A 221 -6.03 -6.96 14.60
N GLU A 222 -6.47 -6.83 13.35
CA GLU A 222 -7.80 -7.30 12.95
C GLU A 222 -7.93 -8.84 13.04
N SER A 223 -6.83 -9.57 13.02
CA SER A 223 -6.80 -11.02 13.28
C SER A 223 -7.23 -11.39 14.71
N GLU A 224 -7.16 -10.44 15.65
CA GLU A 224 -7.62 -10.60 17.02
C GLU A 224 -9.14 -10.45 17.16
N LEU A 225 -9.85 -9.95 16.14
CA LEU A 225 -11.29 -9.82 16.18
C LEU A 225 -11.97 -11.18 16.45
N PRO A 226 -13.15 -11.20 17.09
CA PRO A 226 -13.85 -12.43 17.38
C PRO A 226 -14.20 -13.21 16.11
N PRO A 227 -14.18 -14.55 16.13
CA PRO A 227 -14.62 -15.34 14.99
C PRO A 227 -16.12 -15.14 14.72
N ALA A 228 -16.48 -15.07 13.44
CA ALA A 228 -17.86 -15.01 12.96
C ALA A 228 -18.38 -16.36 12.42
N GLY A 229 -17.51 -17.36 12.28
CA GLY A 229 -17.86 -18.68 11.74
C GLY A 229 -16.77 -19.70 11.99
N ARG A 230 -16.97 -20.92 11.46
CA ARG A 230 -15.94 -21.96 11.49
C ARG A 230 -14.81 -21.61 10.51
N PRO A 231 -13.54 -21.88 10.85
CA PRO A 231 -12.43 -21.66 9.94
C PRO A 231 -12.50 -22.62 8.74
N VAL A 232 -12.06 -22.14 7.59
CA VAL A 232 -11.75 -22.95 6.40
C VAL A 232 -10.27 -23.29 6.47
N GLU A 233 -9.92 -24.57 6.45
CA GLU A 233 -8.54 -25.03 6.49
C GLU A 233 -8.20 -25.88 5.26
N VAL A 234 -7.00 -25.67 4.71
CA VAL A 234 -6.38 -26.53 3.71
C VAL A 234 -5.01 -26.97 4.20
N THR A 235 -4.65 -28.21 3.88
CA THR A 235 -3.39 -28.82 4.27
C THR A 235 -2.35 -28.70 3.15
N ALA A 236 -1.10 -29.01 3.46
CA ALA A 236 0.02 -28.98 2.51
C ALA A 236 -0.24 -29.79 1.22
N SER A 237 -1.05 -30.85 1.28
CA SER A 237 -1.39 -31.66 0.10
C SER A 237 -2.23 -30.92 -0.94
N ALA A 238 -2.93 -29.85 -0.56
CA ALA A 238 -3.64 -28.98 -1.49
C ALA A 238 -2.71 -27.97 -2.20
N MET A 239 -1.46 -27.85 -1.75
CA MET A 239 -0.49 -26.91 -2.32
C MET A 239 0.22 -27.56 -3.51
N LYS A 240 0.13 -26.91 -4.67
CA LYS A 240 0.77 -27.36 -5.92
C LYS A 240 2.07 -26.60 -6.13
N THR A 241 3.19 -27.32 -6.09
CA THR A 241 4.51 -26.75 -6.40
C THR A 241 4.56 -26.28 -7.86
N THR A 242 5.01 -25.05 -8.09
CA THR A 242 5.15 -24.44 -9.42
C THR A 242 6.60 -24.16 -9.80
N GLY A 243 7.53 -24.16 -8.84
CA GLY A 243 8.96 -23.96 -9.08
C GLY A 243 9.81 -24.27 -7.86
N GLY A 244 11.09 -24.60 -8.06
CA GLY A 244 11.99 -25.02 -6.98
C GLY A 244 11.89 -26.51 -6.62
N ALA A 245 12.72 -26.94 -5.68
CA ALA A 245 12.69 -28.32 -5.17
C ALA A 245 11.83 -28.37 -3.91
N ALA A 246 10.71 -29.08 -4.00
CA ALA A 246 9.84 -29.38 -2.86
C ALA A 246 10.16 -30.76 -2.30
N ALA A 247 10.10 -30.90 -0.97
CA ALA A 247 9.81 -32.17 -0.35
C ALA A 247 8.44 -32.06 0.31
N ILE A 248 7.48 -32.90 -0.12
CA ILE A 248 6.30 -33.16 0.70
C ILE A 248 6.69 -34.31 1.62
N LEU A 249 6.90 -33.99 2.89
CA LEU A 249 7.32 -34.97 3.89
C LEU A 249 6.14 -35.27 4.80
N THR A 250 5.89 -36.55 5.01
CA THR A 250 5.07 -37.00 6.12
C THR A 250 5.99 -37.15 7.31
N SER A 251 5.87 -36.25 8.28
CA SER A 251 6.59 -36.37 9.55
C SER A 251 5.65 -36.95 10.61
N ALA A 252 6.15 -37.94 11.34
CA ALA A 252 5.47 -38.55 12.47
C ALA A 252 6.45 -38.58 13.65
N GLY A 253 6.07 -37.97 14.78
CA GLY A 253 6.80 -38.05 16.04
C GLY A 253 8.00 -37.12 16.18
N ALA A 254 8.21 -36.17 15.27
CA ALA A 254 9.29 -35.17 15.37
C ALA A 254 8.75 -33.84 15.91
N ALA A 255 9.01 -33.53 17.19
CA ALA A 255 8.92 -32.18 17.77
C ALA A 255 7.69 -31.31 17.37
N GLY A 256 6.48 -31.87 17.33
CA GLY A 256 5.26 -31.14 16.97
C GLY A 256 4.98 -31.02 15.47
N ARG A 257 5.72 -31.75 14.63
CA ARG A 257 5.49 -31.89 13.18
C ARG A 257 4.79 -33.21 12.88
N ASP A 258 3.53 -33.35 13.31
CA ASP A 258 2.71 -34.50 12.93
C ASP A 258 1.82 -34.11 11.75
N GLY A 259 2.08 -34.64 10.56
CA GLY A 259 1.27 -34.34 9.38
C GLY A 259 2.05 -34.29 8.07
N LEU A 260 1.39 -33.77 7.04
CA LEU A 260 1.99 -33.51 5.73
C LEU A 260 2.52 -32.08 5.70
N TRP A 261 3.81 -31.95 5.42
CA TRP A 261 4.52 -30.68 5.38
C TRP A 261 5.00 -30.39 3.97
N LEU A 262 4.81 -29.15 3.52
CA LEU A 262 5.47 -28.61 2.35
C LEU A 262 6.76 -27.92 2.82
N GLU A 263 7.91 -28.47 2.46
CA GLU A 263 9.22 -27.95 2.88
C GLU A 263 10.03 -27.42 1.70
N ALA A 264 10.60 -26.24 1.89
CA ALA A 264 11.48 -25.61 0.93
C ALA A 264 12.90 -26.18 1.03
N GLY A 265 13.42 -26.70 -0.09
CA GLY A 265 14.81 -27.10 -0.19
C GLY A 265 15.80 -25.92 -0.14
N PRO A 266 17.11 -26.17 -0.31
CA PRO A 266 18.16 -25.16 -0.21
C PRO A 266 18.06 -23.99 -1.21
N ARG A 267 17.27 -24.14 -2.27
CA ARG A 267 17.02 -23.11 -3.30
C ARG A 267 15.67 -22.40 -3.14
N GLY A 268 14.94 -22.69 -2.05
CA GLY A 268 13.57 -22.24 -1.88
C GLY A 268 12.57 -23.01 -2.72
N LEU A 269 11.31 -22.62 -2.60
CA LEU A 269 10.16 -23.27 -3.21
C LEU A 269 9.09 -22.24 -3.56
N GLN A 270 8.43 -22.45 -4.70
CA GLN A 270 7.20 -21.76 -5.08
C GLN A 270 6.05 -22.75 -5.18
N ALA A 271 4.91 -22.37 -4.63
CA ALA A 271 3.69 -23.15 -4.66
C ALA A 271 2.45 -22.28 -4.86
N THR A 272 1.36 -22.92 -5.23
CA THR A 272 0.05 -22.31 -5.37
C THR A 272 -0.98 -23.10 -4.57
N VAL A 273 -1.92 -22.39 -3.93
CA VAL A 273 -3.01 -23.00 -3.18
C VAL A 273 -4.30 -22.21 -3.38
N PHE A 274 -5.43 -22.90 -3.31
CA PHE A 274 -6.74 -22.30 -3.42
C PHE A 274 -7.51 -22.45 -2.10
N LEU A 275 -8.24 -21.40 -1.74
CA LEU A 275 -9.19 -21.38 -0.64
C LEU A 275 -10.58 -21.09 -1.20
N GLU A 276 -11.55 -21.92 -0.86
CA GLU A 276 -12.96 -21.69 -1.17
C GLU A 276 -13.64 -21.07 0.05
N LEU A 277 -14.00 -19.79 -0.04
CA LEU A 277 -14.64 -19.07 1.06
C LEU A 277 -16.16 -19.10 0.89
N PRO A 278 -16.92 -19.55 1.91
CA PRO A 278 -18.36 -19.78 1.76
C PRO A 278 -19.17 -18.48 1.65
N GLU A 279 -18.72 -17.42 2.31
CA GLU A 279 -19.42 -16.14 2.40
C GLU A 279 -18.45 -14.98 2.24
N ALA A 280 -18.93 -13.84 1.74
CA ALA A 280 -18.15 -12.61 1.73
C ALA A 280 -17.98 -12.04 3.16
N GLY A 281 -16.85 -11.40 3.41
CA GLY A 281 -16.59 -10.70 4.67
C GLY A 281 -15.11 -10.49 4.96
N LEU A 282 -14.81 -10.04 6.17
CA LEU A 282 -13.47 -9.90 6.69
C LEU A 282 -12.92 -11.28 7.13
N TYR A 283 -11.81 -11.72 6.54
CA TYR A 283 -11.13 -12.96 6.93
C TYR A 283 -9.71 -12.67 7.41
N SER A 284 -9.33 -13.33 8.51
CA SER A 284 -7.93 -13.47 8.91
C SER A 284 -7.38 -14.76 8.30
N VAL A 285 -6.36 -14.63 7.45
CA VAL A 285 -5.62 -15.75 6.88
C VAL A 285 -4.36 -15.98 7.70
N SER A 286 -4.10 -17.23 8.07
CA SER A 286 -2.96 -17.63 8.89
C SER A 286 -2.34 -18.92 8.36
N ALA A 287 -1.02 -19.03 8.44
CA ALA A 287 -0.30 -20.27 8.11
C ALA A 287 0.25 -20.90 9.39
N PHE A 288 0.17 -22.23 9.48
CA PHE A 288 0.88 -23.00 10.48
C PHE A 288 2.16 -23.57 9.86
N GLY A 289 3.30 -23.20 10.44
CA GLY A 289 4.58 -23.75 10.01
C GLY A 289 5.78 -23.02 10.58
N GLU A 290 6.89 -23.06 9.86
CA GLU A 290 8.17 -22.45 10.27
C GLU A 290 8.62 -21.40 9.24
N ALA A 291 8.99 -20.23 9.74
CA ALA A 291 9.43 -19.12 8.92
C ALA A 291 10.68 -19.45 8.08
N GLY A 292 11.61 -20.24 8.61
CA GLY A 292 12.90 -20.52 7.95
C GLY A 292 13.65 -19.23 7.58
N GLY A 293 14.11 -19.15 6.33
CA GLY A 293 14.64 -17.93 5.71
C GLY A 293 13.60 -16.86 5.34
N GLY A 294 12.33 -17.05 5.69
CA GLY A 294 11.18 -16.19 5.41
C GLY A 294 10.15 -16.82 4.47
N GLN A 295 8.95 -16.25 4.43
CA GLN A 295 7.89 -16.65 3.50
C GLN A 295 7.20 -15.42 2.91
N SER A 296 6.78 -15.51 1.64
CA SER A 296 5.99 -14.49 0.96
C SER A 296 4.70 -15.12 0.43
N TRP A 297 3.57 -14.47 0.74
CA TRP A 297 2.23 -14.95 0.46
C TRP A 297 1.48 -13.87 -0.32
N LYS A 298 1.00 -14.21 -1.52
CA LYS A 298 0.32 -13.27 -2.40
C LYS A 298 -1.06 -13.80 -2.80
N ALA A 299 -2.11 -13.17 -2.28
CA ALA A 299 -3.50 -13.50 -2.56
C ALA A 299 -4.06 -12.63 -3.69
N ASP A 300 -4.83 -13.25 -4.58
CA ASP A 300 -5.63 -12.59 -5.64
C ASP A 300 -4.85 -11.51 -6.42
N ALA A 301 -3.61 -11.84 -6.79
CA ALA A 301 -2.66 -11.03 -7.58
C ALA A 301 -2.04 -9.78 -6.91
N CYS A 302 -2.58 -9.25 -5.82
CA CYS A 302 -2.13 -7.95 -5.30
C CYS A 302 -2.03 -7.84 -3.77
N ARG A 303 -2.69 -8.72 -3.00
CA ARG A 303 -2.60 -8.69 -1.53
C ARG A 303 -1.38 -9.48 -1.10
N LYS A 304 -0.38 -8.83 -0.51
CA LYS A 304 0.87 -9.48 -0.14
C LYS A 304 1.10 -9.42 1.36
N ALA A 305 1.56 -10.54 1.91
CA ALA A 305 2.03 -10.67 3.27
C ALA A 305 3.40 -11.33 3.27
N VAL A 306 4.29 -10.84 4.14
CA VAL A 306 5.62 -11.40 4.32
C VAL A 306 5.77 -11.87 5.76
N TRP A 307 6.09 -13.14 5.92
CA TRP A 307 6.51 -13.70 7.20
C TRP A 307 8.04 -13.62 7.28
N CYS A 308 8.53 -12.66 8.06
CA CYS A 308 9.96 -12.44 8.22
C CYS A 308 10.66 -13.62 8.92
N PRO A 309 11.93 -13.90 8.55
CA PRO A 309 12.75 -14.86 9.26
C PRO A 309 12.95 -14.41 10.72
N PRO A 310 13.09 -15.34 11.70
CA PRO A 310 13.22 -14.98 13.11
C PRO A 310 14.43 -14.07 13.38
N ALA A 311 15.51 -14.23 12.62
CA ALA A 311 16.71 -13.39 12.72
C ALA A 311 16.47 -11.91 12.34
N ALA A 312 15.44 -11.61 11.55
CA ALA A 312 15.09 -10.24 11.16
C ALA A 312 14.11 -9.56 12.13
N VAL A 313 13.63 -10.26 13.16
CA VAL A 313 12.66 -9.76 14.13
C VAL A 313 13.22 -9.86 15.55
N PRO A 314 13.58 -8.72 16.18
CA PRO A 314 14.09 -8.73 17.55
C PRO A 314 13.13 -9.42 18.53
N GLY A 315 13.64 -10.35 19.35
CA GLY A 315 12.84 -11.06 20.34
C GLY A 315 11.96 -12.19 19.79
N SER A 316 12.06 -12.53 18.50
CA SER A 316 11.28 -13.62 17.91
C SER A 316 11.72 -14.98 18.47
N PRO A 317 10.79 -15.82 18.97
CA PRO A 317 11.13 -17.14 19.49
C PRO A 317 11.65 -18.07 18.40
N SER A 318 12.57 -18.96 18.78
CA SER A 318 13.21 -19.93 17.88
C SER A 318 12.22 -20.99 17.35
N ALA A 319 12.22 -21.16 16.02
CA ALA A 319 12.07 -22.36 15.18
C ALA A 319 11.03 -23.46 15.50
N ALA A 320 10.12 -23.29 16.46
CA ALA A 320 9.00 -24.20 16.63
C ALA A 320 7.87 -23.84 15.64
N PRO A 321 7.18 -24.83 15.06
CA PRO A 321 6.03 -24.55 14.24
C PRO A 321 4.90 -23.86 15.02
N ALA A 322 4.38 -22.78 14.47
CA ALA A 322 3.31 -22.00 15.10
C ALA A 322 2.36 -21.41 14.07
N TRP A 323 1.17 -21.02 14.54
CA TRP A 323 0.26 -20.20 13.73
C TRP A 323 0.82 -18.79 13.60
N HIS A 324 0.98 -18.34 12.37
CA HIS A 324 1.34 -16.97 12.05
C HIS A 324 0.22 -16.32 11.24
N SER A 325 -0.24 -15.16 11.70
CA SER A 325 -1.21 -14.36 10.95
C SER A 325 -0.50 -13.73 9.75
N LEU A 326 -1.01 -13.99 8.55
CA LEU A 326 -0.43 -13.47 7.31
C LEU A 326 -1.09 -12.14 6.94
N MET A 327 -2.42 -12.12 6.89
CA MET A 327 -3.18 -10.93 6.53
C MET A 327 -4.60 -11.01 7.09
N THR A 328 -5.20 -9.86 7.32
CA THR A 328 -6.65 -9.74 7.51
C THR A 328 -7.19 -8.82 6.42
N ALA A 329 -8.16 -9.30 5.65
CA ALA A 329 -8.67 -8.58 4.49
C ALA A 329 -10.11 -8.96 4.15
N SER A 330 -10.77 -8.10 3.38
CA SER A 330 -12.10 -8.37 2.84
C SER A 330 -12.00 -9.27 1.62
N PHE A 331 -12.69 -10.42 1.66
CA PHE A 331 -12.80 -11.36 0.55
C PHE A 331 -14.26 -11.54 0.13
N SER A 332 -14.47 -11.79 -1.16
CA SER A 332 -15.76 -12.23 -1.69
C SER A 332 -16.04 -13.70 -1.30
N ALA A 333 -17.26 -14.16 -1.52
CA ALA A 333 -17.51 -15.60 -1.53
C ALA A 333 -16.90 -16.22 -2.79
N GLY A 334 -16.47 -17.48 -2.69
CA GLY A 334 -15.92 -18.27 -3.79
C GLY A 334 -14.42 -18.54 -3.69
N ARG A 335 -13.82 -18.82 -4.84
CA ARG A 335 -12.45 -19.31 -4.94
C ARG A 335 -11.43 -18.18 -4.94
N HIS A 336 -10.48 -18.26 -4.02
CA HIS A 336 -9.34 -17.35 -3.89
C HIS A 336 -8.04 -18.11 -4.11
N PHE A 337 -7.07 -17.45 -4.75
CA PHE A 337 -5.79 -18.08 -5.07
C PHE A 337 -4.64 -17.41 -4.31
N PHE A 338 -3.69 -18.23 -3.87
CA PHE A 338 -2.50 -17.78 -3.15
C PHE A 338 -1.26 -18.31 -3.85
N ASN A 339 -0.36 -17.40 -4.22
CA ASN A 339 1.01 -17.72 -4.62
C ASN A 339 1.88 -17.66 -3.36
N VAL A 340 2.64 -18.72 -3.12
CA VAL A 340 3.46 -18.91 -1.93
C VAL A 340 4.91 -19.04 -2.37
N THR A 341 5.79 -18.24 -1.77
CA THR A 341 7.24 -18.36 -1.93
C THR A 341 7.83 -18.65 -0.56
N LEU A 342 8.49 -19.81 -0.45
CA LEU A 342 9.14 -20.27 0.77
C LEU A 342 10.65 -20.21 0.56
N SER A 343 11.35 -19.45 1.41
CA SER A 343 12.82 -19.44 1.42
C SER A 343 13.40 -20.73 1.98
N PRO A 344 14.71 -20.98 1.82
CA PRO A 344 15.36 -22.17 2.36
C PRO A 344 15.04 -22.40 3.84
N GLY A 345 14.68 -23.64 4.19
CA GLY A 345 14.31 -24.04 5.55
C GLY A 345 12.93 -23.57 6.02
N ALA A 346 12.16 -22.88 5.19
CA ALA A 346 10.78 -22.55 5.50
C ALA A 346 9.86 -23.75 5.22
N SER A 347 8.84 -23.92 6.05
CA SER A 347 7.87 -25.01 5.91
C SER A 347 6.45 -24.56 6.25
N VAL A 348 5.48 -25.22 5.65
CA VAL A 348 4.05 -24.97 5.90
C VAL A 348 3.30 -26.29 5.94
N GLU A 349 2.46 -26.47 6.95
CA GLU A 349 1.57 -27.63 7.09
C GLU A 349 0.13 -27.28 6.70
N ARG A 350 -0.35 -26.12 7.17
CA ARG A 350 -1.76 -25.71 7.03
C ARG A 350 -1.89 -24.23 6.74
N LEU A 351 -2.91 -23.92 5.95
CA LEU A 351 -3.41 -22.56 5.74
C LEU A 351 -4.85 -22.51 6.25
N ARG A 352 -5.15 -21.49 7.04
CA ARG A 352 -6.45 -21.27 7.66
C ARG A 352 -6.98 -19.90 7.30
N ALA A 353 -8.24 -19.83 6.88
CA ALA A 353 -9.00 -18.59 6.77
C ALA A 353 -10.14 -18.61 7.79
N GLU A 354 -10.15 -17.65 8.70
CA GLU A 354 -11.21 -17.49 9.70
C GLU A 354 -11.96 -16.18 9.48
N ARG A 355 -13.27 -16.28 9.25
CA ARG A 355 -14.12 -15.10 9.13
C ARG A 355 -14.22 -14.40 10.48
N LYS A 356 -14.08 -13.08 10.48
CA LYS A 356 -14.11 -12.23 11.67
C LYS A 356 -15.41 -11.46 11.76
N LYS A 357 -15.83 -11.16 13.00
CA LYS A 357 -16.84 -10.14 13.24
C LYS A 357 -16.19 -8.77 13.10
N ASP A 358 -16.86 -7.87 12.41
CA ASP A 358 -16.33 -6.58 12.00
C ASP A 358 -17.28 -5.42 12.31
N SER A 359 -18.23 -5.60 13.23
CA SER A 359 -19.07 -4.50 13.69
C SER A 359 -18.25 -3.51 14.54
N PRO A 360 -18.60 -2.22 14.57
CA PRO A 360 -17.87 -1.24 15.40
C PRO A 360 -17.73 -1.63 16.88
N ALA A 361 -18.74 -2.32 17.44
CA ALA A 361 -18.70 -2.81 18.81
C ALA A 361 -17.63 -3.91 19.02
N ASP A 362 -17.41 -4.78 18.02
CA ASP A 362 -16.37 -5.82 18.08
C ASP A 362 -14.96 -5.21 18.11
N TYR A 363 -14.76 -4.09 17.41
CA TYR A 363 -13.51 -3.33 17.44
C TYR A 363 -13.26 -2.69 18.80
N VAL A 364 -14.29 -2.05 19.40
CA VAL A 364 -14.19 -1.47 20.75
C VAL A 364 -13.84 -2.56 21.78
N ALA A 365 -14.54 -3.70 21.73
CA ALA A 365 -14.27 -4.82 22.63
C ALA A 365 -12.86 -5.41 22.44
N THR A 366 -12.40 -5.50 21.18
CA THR A 366 -11.07 -6.01 20.85
C THR A 366 -9.97 -5.05 21.30
N LEU A 367 -10.12 -3.75 21.09
CA LEU A 367 -9.16 -2.76 21.56
C LEU A 367 -9.03 -2.77 23.09
N ARG A 368 -10.15 -2.93 23.79
CA ARG A 368 -10.15 -3.14 25.25
C ARG A 368 -9.37 -4.38 25.66
N ARG A 369 -9.56 -5.52 24.97
CA ARG A 369 -8.79 -6.76 25.20
C ARG A 369 -7.29 -6.58 24.92
N LEU A 370 -6.93 -5.74 23.95
CA LEU A 370 -5.54 -5.38 23.66
C LEU A 370 -4.92 -4.42 24.69
N GLY A 371 -5.70 -3.95 25.66
CA GLY A 371 -5.25 -3.16 26.80
C GLY A 371 -5.60 -1.67 26.73
N PHE A 372 -6.45 -1.23 25.80
CA PHE A 372 -6.86 0.19 25.70
C PHE A 372 -8.38 0.35 25.71
N ASP A 373 -8.93 1.03 26.70
CA ASP A 373 -10.38 1.30 26.79
C ASP A 373 -10.71 2.71 26.31
N VAL A 374 -11.21 2.88 25.09
CA VAL A 374 -11.50 4.23 24.53
C VAL A 374 -12.47 5.04 25.40
N GLY A 375 -13.27 4.39 26.24
CA GLY A 375 -14.20 5.02 27.18
C GLY A 375 -15.66 4.78 26.81
N ALA A 376 -16.56 5.60 27.37
CA ALA A 376 -17.97 5.53 27.03
C ALA A 376 -18.23 5.84 25.55
N THR A 377 -19.33 5.33 25.01
CA THR A 377 -19.74 5.63 23.62
C THR A 377 -20.05 7.12 23.48
N GLY A 378 -19.42 7.76 22.49
CA GLY A 378 -19.71 9.15 22.12
C GLY A 378 -18.48 9.88 21.57
N PRO A 379 -18.53 11.22 21.57
CA PRO A 379 -17.41 12.05 21.14
C PRO A 379 -16.15 11.83 21.98
N VAL A 380 -15.02 11.66 21.31
CA VAL A 380 -13.72 11.46 21.98
C VAL A 380 -13.10 12.80 22.34
N SER A 381 -12.73 12.96 23.61
CA SER A 381 -12.00 14.14 24.08
C SER A 381 -10.57 14.14 23.56
N ARG A 382 -9.98 15.34 23.42
CA ARG A 382 -8.58 15.47 23.01
C ARG A 382 -7.60 14.71 23.89
N ALA A 383 -7.80 14.72 25.21
CA ALA A 383 -6.96 13.96 26.14
C ALA A 383 -6.99 12.46 25.82
N ARG A 384 -8.18 11.89 25.60
CA ARG A 384 -8.32 10.48 25.28
C ARG A 384 -7.75 10.10 23.91
N ALA A 385 -7.86 10.99 22.92
CA ALA A 385 -7.23 10.79 21.63
C ALA A 385 -5.69 10.78 21.72
N VAL A 386 -5.11 11.62 22.58
CA VAL A 386 -3.67 11.60 22.88
C VAL A 386 -3.27 10.29 23.55
N ASP A 387 -4.04 9.79 24.51
CA ASP A 387 -3.77 8.48 25.13
C ASP A 387 -3.80 7.35 24.08
N ALA A 388 -4.77 7.36 23.16
CA ALA A 388 -4.89 6.38 22.08
C ALA A 388 -3.69 6.45 21.11
N MET A 389 -3.26 7.67 20.78
CA MET A 389 -2.06 7.91 19.97
C MET A 389 -0.81 7.31 20.63
N GLN A 390 -0.61 7.54 21.93
CA GLN A 390 0.52 7.00 22.68
C GLN A 390 0.47 5.47 22.76
N PHE A 391 -0.72 4.90 22.97
CA PHE A 391 -0.91 3.45 22.94
C PHE A 391 -0.48 2.84 21.60
N VAL A 392 -0.89 3.44 20.48
CA VAL A 392 -0.47 2.99 19.15
C VAL A 392 1.05 3.08 18.99
N GLN A 393 1.64 4.20 19.39
CA GLN A 393 3.08 4.44 19.29
C GLN A 393 3.89 3.39 20.07
N GLN A 394 3.48 3.09 21.32
CA GLN A 394 4.14 2.08 22.15
C GLN A 394 4.04 0.69 21.52
N ARG A 395 2.84 0.28 21.08
CA ARG A 395 2.63 -1.03 20.46
C ARG A 395 3.37 -1.19 19.14
N ARG A 396 3.52 -0.11 18.37
CA ARG A 396 4.29 -0.14 17.12
C ARG A 396 5.75 -0.47 17.36
N LEU A 397 6.38 0.11 18.39
CA LEU A 397 7.79 -0.17 18.72
C LEU A 397 8.04 -1.66 19.01
N GLU A 398 7.06 -2.36 19.56
CA GLU A 398 7.11 -3.81 19.84
C GLU A 398 6.97 -4.67 18.56
N MET A 399 6.53 -4.10 17.45
CA MET A 399 6.17 -4.82 16.22
C MET A 399 7.10 -4.59 15.03
N VAL A 400 8.05 -3.64 15.09
CA VAL A 400 8.88 -3.28 13.92
C VAL A 400 9.97 -4.34 13.67
N GLY A 401 9.59 -5.45 13.04
CA GLY A 401 10.48 -6.24 12.21
C GLY A 401 10.28 -5.82 10.75
N ALA A 402 11.37 -5.45 10.07
CA ALA A 402 11.36 -5.14 8.64
C ALA A 402 12.40 -6.03 7.98
N CYS A 403 11.97 -6.88 7.05
CA CYS A 403 12.85 -7.82 6.35
C CYS A 403 12.82 -7.64 4.83
N GLY A 404 12.02 -6.69 4.31
CA GLY A 404 11.81 -6.52 2.88
C GLY A 404 11.03 -7.68 2.25
N ASP A 405 11.14 -7.83 0.93
CA ASP A 405 10.54 -8.96 0.24
C ASP A 405 11.32 -10.26 0.50
N ILE A 406 10.62 -11.38 0.39
CA ILE A 406 11.23 -12.70 0.36
C ILE A 406 11.16 -13.24 -1.07
N THR A 407 12.28 -13.10 -1.78
CA THR A 407 12.47 -13.66 -3.12
C THR A 407 13.17 -15.00 -3.02
N ALA A 408 12.58 -16.07 -3.58
CA ALA A 408 13.36 -17.29 -3.80
C ALA A 408 14.40 -17.03 -4.91
N PRO A 409 15.66 -17.47 -4.76
CA PRO A 409 16.64 -17.46 -5.84
C PRO A 409 16.24 -18.51 -6.88
N ILE A 410 15.34 -18.16 -7.78
CA ILE A 410 14.90 -19.05 -8.85
C ILE A 410 15.97 -18.99 -9.94
N VAL A 411 16.74 -20.07 -10.07
CA VAL A 411 17.40 -20.37 -11.34
C VAL A 411 16.28 -20.75 -12.29
N GLU A 412 15.91 -19.84 -13.20
CA GLU A 412 14.97 -20.12 -14.28
C GLU A 412 15.42 -21.38 -15.03
N ARG A 413 14.66 -22.48 -14.90
CA ARG A 413 14.54 -23.41 -16.01
C ARG A 413 13.37 -22.92 -16.83
N ALA A 414 13.70 -22.36 -17.99
CA ALA A 414 12.75 -22.01 -19.04
C ALA A 414 11.69 -23.11 -19.17
N LEU A 415 10.43 -22.78 -18.90
CA LEU A 415 9.29 -23.53 -19.42
C LEU A 415 9.16 -23.20 -20.90
N ALA A 416 10.08 -23.74 -21.70
CA ALA A 416 9.91 -23.90 -23.12
C ALA A 416 9.44 -25.33 -23.37
N GLU A 417 8.15 -25.58 -23.17
CA GLU A 417 7.46 -26.63 -23.90
C GLU A 417 5.98 -26.25 -24.01
N VAL A 418 5.66 -25.60 -25.13
CA VAL A 418 4.29 -25.56 -25.65
C VAL A 418 3.95 -27.01 -25.97
N ALA A 419 3.11 -27.63 -25.14
CA ALA A 419 2.50 -28.91 -25.46
C ALA A 419 1.72 -28.76 -26.79
N PRO A 420 2.07 -29.49 -27.86
CA PRO A 420 1.24 -29.49 -29.05
C PRO A 420 -0.09 -30.16 -28.72
N VAL A 421 -1.18 -29.47 -29.02
CA VAL A 421 -2.52 -30.04 -29.02
C VAL A 421 -2.54 -31.23 -29.98
N ALA A 422 -2.79 -32.42 -29.46
CA ALA A 422 -3.01 -33.62 -30.26
C ALA A 422 -4.35 -33.48 -31.01
N GLY A 423 -4.28 -33.19 -32.31
CA GLY A 423 -5.39 -33.38 -33.25
C GLY A 423 -5.46 -34.84 -33.71
N PRO A 424 -6.65 -35.37 -34.06
CA PRO A 424 -6.80 -36.77 -34.39
C PRO A 424 -6.39 -37.08 -35.84
N GLY A 425 -5.50 -38.06 -35.98
CA GLY A 425 -5.53 -39.08 -37.04
C GLY A 425 -4.96 -38.73 -38.42
N LYS A 426 -3.81 -39.33 -38.77
CA LYS A 426 -3.64 -40.42 -39.77
C LYS A 426 -2.23 -40.43 -40.35
N GLY A 427 -1.67 -41.64 -40.48
CA GLY A 427 -0.79 -41.99 -41.61
C GLY A 427 0.70 -42.14 -41.31
N SER A 428 1.07 -43.35 -40.91
CA SER A 428 2.23 -44.15 -41.39
C SER A 428 3.48 -43.48 -41.97
N GLY A 429 4.66 -43.95 -41.52
CA GLY A 429 5.77 -44.18 -42.46
C GLY A 429 7.18 -43.96 -41.92
N PHE A 430 7.82 -45.06 -41.52
CA PHE A 430 9.19 -45.46 -41.81
C PHE A 430 10.41 -44.57 -41.44
N THR A 431 11.17 -45.09 -40.46
CA THR A 431 12.62 -45.43 -40.44
C THR A 431 13.69 -44.44 -40.93
N GLY A 432 14.76 -44.31 -40.14
CA GLY A 432 16.12 -44.19 -40.70
C GLY A 432 17.16 -43.40 -39.89
N ASN A 433 17.93 -44.12 -39.08
CA ASN A 433 19.36 -44.00 -38.77
C ASN A 433 20.12 -42.66 -38.94
N GLY A 434 20.73 -42.21 -37.82
CA GLY A 434 22.20 -42.07 -37.72
C GLY A 434 22.83 -40.68 -37.92
N PRO A 435 24.02 -40.42 -37.32
CA PRO A 435 24.43 -39.09 -36.87
C PRO A 435 25.68 -38.52 -37.57
N GLY A 436 25.93 -37.21 -37.43
CA GLY A 436 27.27 -36.62 -37.54
C GLY A 436 27.37 -35.29 -38.31
N GLY A 437 28.23 -34.39 -37.81
CA GLY A 437 28.86 -33.35 -38.63
C GLY A 437 28.70 -31.90 -38.13
N ALA A 438 29.68 -31.43 -37.36
CA ALA A 438 30.14 -30.02 -37.43
C ALA A 438 31.29 -29.93 -38.45
N PRO A 439 31.98 -28.79 -38.70
CA PRO A 439 31.67 -27.34 -38.53
C PRO A 439 31.93 -26.57 -39.86
N VAL A 440 32.02 -25.22 -39.87
CA VAL A 440 33.03 -24.38 -40.61
C VAL A 440 32.66 -22.87 -40.59
N LEU A 441 33.63 -22.02 -40.19
CA LEU A 441 33.80 -20.55 -40.40
C LEU A 441 34.72 -20.33 -41.63
N PRO A 442 34.72 -19.21 -42.41
CA PRO A 442 35.43 -17.94 -42.05
C PRO A 442 34.88 -16.62 -42.71
N VAL A 443 34.97 -15.42 -42.10
CA VAL A 443 35.99 -14.30 -42.14
C VAL A 443 36.23 -13.54 -43.49
N ALA A 444 36.04 -12.19 -43.49
CA ALA A 444 36.94 -11.09 -43.98
C ALA A 444 36.23 -9.89 -44.70
N GLY A 445 36.57 -8.63 -44.35
CA GLY A 445 36.15 -7.33 -44.99
C GLY A 445 37.09 -6.88 -46.14
N PRO A 446 37.47 -5.58 -46.38
CA PRO A 446 36.96 -4.23 -46.00
C PRO A 446 37.02 -3.15 -47.17
N THR A 447 36.97 -1.82 -46.83
CA THR A 447 37.41 -0.56 -47.56
C THR A 447 36.38 0.16 -48.50
N THR A 448 36.25 1.51 -48.69
CA THR A 448 37.04 2.78 -48.54
C THR A 448 36.13 4.07 -48.59
N THR A 449 36.62 5.23 -48.10
CA THR A 449 36.16 6.68 -48.09
C THR A 449 36.51 7.46 -49.42
N PRO A 450 36.42 8.84 -49.65
CA PRO A 450 35.81 10.06 -48.98
C PRO A 450 35.16 11.19 -49.91
N GLY A 451 34.52 12.25 -49.34
CA GLY A 451 34.62 13.69 -49.82
C GLY A 451 33.40 14.51 -50.38
N PRO A 452 33.20 15.84 -50.08
CA PRO A 452 32.00 16.72 -50.36
C PRO A 452 32.25 17.83 -51.46
N PRO A 453 31.36 18.83 -51.84
CA PRO A 453 30.75 19.92 -51.02
C PRO A 453 29.37 20.58 -51.44
N ALA A 454 28.83 21.42 -50.52
CA ALA A 454 27.99 22.65 -50.56
C ALA A 454 26.94 22.99 -51.68
N ASN A 455 25.74 23.49 -51.27
CA ASN A 455 25.15 24.80 -51.67
C ASN A 455 23.75 25.09 -51.04
N THR A 456 23.55 26.33 -50.57
CA THR A 456 22.27 27.00 -50.20
C THR A 456 21.86 27.95 -51.35
N PRO A 457 20.57 28.34 -51.59
CA PRO A 457 19.86 29.47 -50.90
C PRO A 457 18.29 29.35 -50.97
N PRO A 458 17.46 30.41 -50.83
CA PRO A 458 17.29 31.42 -49.77
C PRO A 458 15.88 31.42 -49.11
N VAL A 459 15.75 32.29 -48.10
CA VAL A 459 14.55 32.67 -47.32
C VAL A 459 13.59 33.56 -48.13
N THR A 460 12.28 33.37 -47.94
CA THR A 460 11.24 34.36 -48.28
C THR A 460 10.31 34.60 -47.07
N THR A 461 10.33 35.81 -46.56
CA THR A 461 9.41 36.39 -45.57
C THR A 461 8.30 37.18 -46.27
N LEU A 462 7.03 37.09 -45.83
CA LEU A 462 5.99 38.13 -46.00
C LEU A 462 4.81 37.81 -45.04
N PRO A 463 3.90 38.75 -44.70
CA PRO A 463 3.82 39.39 -43.40
C PRO A 463 2.49 39.15 -42.64
N THR A 464 2.53 39.50 -41.36
CA THR A 464 1.45 39.57 -40.37
C THR A 464 0.26 40.43 -40.82
N ALA A 465 -0.96 39.92 -40.62
CA ALA A 465 -2.20 40.71 -40.55
C ALA A 465 -2.66 40.79 -39.08
N PRO A 466 -3.17 41.96 -38.62
CA PRO A 466 -3.52 42.19 -37.22
C PRO A 466 -4.90 41.60 -36.90
N ILE A 467 -5.02 40.92 -35.76
CA ILE A 467 -6.32 40.54 -35.20
C ILE A 467 -6.63 41.47 -34.03
N THR A 468 -7.77 42.12 -34.17
CA THR A 468 -8.39 43.15 -33.35
C THR A 468 -8.75 42.65 -31.94
N GLU A 469 -8.43 43.43 -30.92
CA GLU A 469 -9.03 43.37 -29.58
C GLU A 469 -10.55 43.61 -29.63
N PRO A 470 -11.36 42.90 -28.83
CA PRO A 470 -12.63 43.41 -28.35
C PRO A 470 -12.52 43.90 -26.90
N SER A 471 -12.87 45.17 -26.70
CA SER A 471 -13.10 45.83 -25.41
C SER A 471 -14.34 45.28 -24.67
N PRO A 472 -14.49 45.55 -23.36
CA PRO A 472 -15.34 44.77 -22.45
C PRO A 472 -16.82 45.16 -22.50
N GLY A 473 -17.69 44.16 -22.67
CA GLY A 473 -19.14 44.31 -22.66
C GLY A 473 -19.76 44.08 -21.28
N SER A 474 -20.60 45.03 -20.91
CA SER A 474 -21.44 45.17 -19.71
C SER A 474 -22.24 43.95 -19.24
N GLY A 475 -22.46 43.92 -17.91
CA GLY A 475 -23.10 42.87 -17.15
C GLY A 475 -24.49 42.40 -17.61
N ARG A 476 -24.70 41.08 -17.48
CA ARG A 476 -26.01 40.45 -17.35
C ARG A 476 -26.04 39.57 -16.11
N ARG A 477 -27.08 39.78 -15.30
CA ARG A 477 -27.45 39.07 -14.07
C ARG A 477 -27.77 37.59 -14.40
N PRO A 478 -27.35 36.60 -13.58
CA PRO A 478 -27.73 35.20 -13.80
C PRO A 478 -29.20 34.96 -13.44
N ALA A 479 -29.92 34.25 -14.30
CA ALA A 479 -31.24 33.68 -14.01
C ALA A 479 -31.09 32.36 -13.22
N PRO A 480 -32.06 32.01 -12.34
CA PRO A 480 -31.97 30.82 -11.50
C PRO A 480 -32.18 29.52 -12.29
N VAL A 481 -31.38 28.51 -11.97
CA VAL A 481 -31.42 27.16 -12.56
C VAL A 481 -32.48 26.31 -11.85
N PRO A 482 -33.39 25.62 -12.55
CA PRO A 482 -34.34 24.68 -11.94
C PRO A 482 -33.67 23.33 -11.59
N PRO A 483 -34.15 22.61 -10.55
CA PRO A 483 -33.55 21.36 -10.09
C PRO A 483 -33.77 20.18 -11.05
N SER A 484 -32.77 19.31 -11.16
CA SER A 484 -32.78 18.11 -12.00
C SER A 484 -33.65 16.99 -11.40
N PRO A 485 -34.35 16.19 -12.22
CA PRO A 485 -35.14 15.04 -11.76
C PRO A 485 -34.27 13.82 -11.39
N PRO A 486 -34.77 12.90 -10.54
CA PRO A 486 -34.01 11.74 -10.07
C PRO A 486 -33.86 10.68 -11.17
N THR A 487 -32.64 10.14 -11.31
CA THR A 487 -32.33 9.02 -12.21
C THR A 487 -32.51 7.71 -11.46
N SER A 488 -33.53 6.93 -11.81
CA SER A 488 -33.65 5.51 -11.46
C SER A 488 -33.67 4.68 -12.74
N ILE A 489 -32.58 4.00 -13.05
CA ILE A 489 -32.54 2.92 -14.05
C ILE A 489 -31.89 1.70 -13.37
N PRO A 490 -32.59 0.55 -13.26
CA PRO A 490 -32.00 -0.68 -12.74
C PRO A 490 -31.02 -1.31 -13.74
N PRO A 491 -29.99 -2.06 -13.28
CA PRO A 491 -28.98 -2.65 -14.16
C PRO A 491 -29.54 -3.85 -14.95
N GLN A 492 -29.27 -3.84 -16.25
CA GLN A 492 -29.59 -4.90 -17.21
C GLN A 492 -28.53 -6.02 -17.14
N PRO A 493 -28.90 -7.32 -17.19
CA PRO A 493 -27.93 -8.41 -17.12
C PRO A 493 -27.14 -8.59 -18.44
N PRO A 494 -25.87 -9.02 -18.38
CA PRO A 494 -25.02 -9.18 -19.55
C PRO A 494 -25.44 -10.38 -20.41
N GLY A 495 -25.63 -10.14 -21.70
CA GLY A 495 -25.90 -11.16 -22.71
C GLY A 495 -24.67 -11.98 -23.09
N SER A 496 -24.89 -13.27 -23.34
CA SER A 496 -23.89 -14.27 -23.74
C SER A 496 -23.24 -13.98 -25.10
N PRO A 497 -21.98 -14.38 -25.32
CA PRO A 497 -21.29 -14.19 -26.59
C PRO A 497 -21.74 -15.21 -27.65
N VAL A 498 -22.00 -14.70 -28.86
CA VAL A 498 -22.10 -15.49 -30.08
C VAL A 498 -20.68 -15.64 -30.66
N LEU A 499 -20.26 -16.87 -30.91
CA LEU A 499 -19.03 -17.23 -31.65
C LEU A 499 -19.30 -17.18 -33.17
N PRO A 500 -18.27 -16.95 -34.00
CA PRO A 500 -18.40 -16.59 -35.42
C PRO A 500 -19.05 -17.65 -36.31
#